data_AF-A0A0M6Y2B1-F1
#
_entry.id   AF-A0A0M6Y2B1-F1
#
_cell.length_a   1.000
_cell.length_b   1.000
_cell.length_c   1.000
_cell.angle_alpha   90.00
_cell.angle_beta   90.00
_cell.angle_gamma   90.00
#
_symmetry.space_group_name_H-M   'P 1'
#
loop_
_entity.id
_entity.type
_entity.pdbx_description
1 polymer ?
#
loop_
_entity_poly.entity_id
_entity_poly.type
_entity_poly.pdbx_seq_one_letter_code
_entity_poly.pdbx_strand_id
1 'polypeptide(L)'
;MAALCSLIFLSACATNDERLRRAAALSAQVEASKELPGYPEDCRRKEASGVRVGEPLDIALIRTDQALGRANARVLRCSRWFDEIKQGYAGGVQ
;
A
#
# COMPACT_ATOMS: atom_id res chain seq x y z
N MET A 1 45.95 -30.75 -18.07
CA MET A 1 45.65 -29.56 -17.23
C MET A 1 44.64 -28.60 -17.87
N ALA A 2 44.72 -28.30 -19.18
CA ALA A 2 43.75 -27.46 -19.90
C ALA A 2 42.30 -27.99 -19.91
N ALA A 3 42.11 -29.32 -20.00
CA ALA A 3 40.79 -29.95 -19.96
C ALA A 3 40.09 -29.84 -18.58
N LEU A 4 40.86 -29.82 -17.49
CA LEU A 4 40.34 -29.69 -16.13
C LEU A 4 39.83 -28.26 -15.87
N CYS A 5 40.56 -27.25 -16.36
CA CYS A 5 40.12 -25.85 -16.27
C CYS A 5 38.82 -25.61 -17.05
N SER A 6 38.66 -26.21 -18.23
CA SER A 6 37.47 -26.00 -19.07
C SER A 6 36.18 -26.52 -18.41
N LEU A 7 36.26 -27.60 -17.64
CA LEU A 7 35.10 -28.18 -16.92
C LEU A 7 34.67 -27.34 -15.70
N ILE A 8 35.60 -26.60 -15.08
CA ILE A 8 35.31 -25.73 -13.92
C ILE A 8 34.54 -24.48 -14.35
N PHE A 9 34.83 -23.93 -15.53
CA PHE A 9 34.11 -22.75 -16.05
C PHE A 9 32.66 -23.05 -16.45
N LEU A 10 32.38 -24.24 -16.99
CA LEU A 10 31.04 -24.64 -17.44
C LEU A 10 30.07 -24.92 -16.28
N SER A 11 30.56 -25.50 -15.17
CA SER A 11 29.73 -25.76 -13.98
C SER A 11 29.37 -24.49 -13.21
N ALA A 12 30.24 -23.47 -13.26
CA ALA A 12 29.99 -22.17 -12.64
C ALA A 12 28.83 -21.41 -13.31
N CYS A 13 28.73 -21.42 -14.64
CA CYS A 13 27.64 -20.77 -15.37
C CYS A 13 26.28 -21.42 -15.09
N ALA A 14 26.20 -22.76 -15.13
CA ALA A 14 24.97 -23.49 -14.84
C ALA A 14 24.46 -23.22 -13.40
N THR A 15 25.38 -23.10 -12.44
CA THR A 15 25.04 -22.77 -11.05
C THR A 15 24.52 -21.33 -10.91
N ASN A 16 25.08 -20.38 -11.65
CA ASN A 16 24.63 -18.99 -11.64
C ASN A 16 23.25 -18.82 -12.29
N ASP A 17 23.02 -19.46 -13.44
CA ASP A 17 21.73 -19.42 -14.12
C ASP A 17 20.62 -20.01 -13.26
N GLU A 18 20.91 -21.11 -12.55
CA GLU A 18 19.93 -21.73 -11.67
C GLU A 18 19.64 -20.87 -10.43
N ARG A 19 20.65 -20.21 -9.85
CA ARG A 19 20.46 -19.23 -8.78
C ARG A 19 19.62 -18.03 -9.23
N LEU A 20 19.88 -17.50 -10.42
CA LEU A 20 19.10 -16.41 -11.02
C LEU A 20 17.65 -16.82 -11.27
N ARG A 21 17.41 -18.01 -11.82
CA ARG A 21 16.05 -18.53 -12.05
C ARG A 21 15.29 -18.74 -10.75
N ARG A 22 15.94 -19.26 -9.71
CA ARG A 22 15.33 -19.42 -8.38
C ARG A 22 15.01 -18.07 -7.75
N ALA A 23 15.93 -17.10 -7.80
CA ALA A 23 15.71 -15.74 -7.32
C ALA A 23 14.54 -15.08 -8.06
N ALA A 24 14.53 -15.15 -9.40
CA ALA A 24 13.44 -14.62 -10.22
C ALA A 24 12.09 -15.30 -9.93
N ALA A 25 12.07 -16.62 -9.73
CA ALA A 25 10.86 -17.35 -9.38
C ALA A 25 10.32 -16.96 -7.99
N LEU A 26 11.21 -16.78 -7.01
CA LEU A 26 10.85 -16.28 -5.67
C LEU A 26 10.30 -14.85 -5.75
N SER A 27 10.97 -13.95 -6.48
CA SER A 27 10.48 -12.58 -6.71
C SER A 27 9.12 -12.57 -7.41
N ALA A 28 8.93 -13.41 -8.43
CA ALA A 28 7.66 -13.52 -9.14
C ALA A 28 6.52 -14.04 -8.26
N GLN A 29 6.80 -15.00 -7.36
CA GLN A 29 5.81 -15.48 -6.38
C GLN A 29 5.41 -14.38 -5.40
N VAL A 30 6.37 -13.58 -4.91
CA VAL A 30 6.09 -12.45 -4.02
C VAL A 30 5.22 -11.41 -4.73
N GLU A 31 5.57 -11.02 -5.96
CA GLU A 31 4.78 -10.05 -6.73
C GLU A 31 3.39 -10.59 -7.09
N ALA A 32 3.26 -11.86 -7.48
CA ALA A 32 1.97 -12.48 -7.79
C ALA A 32 1.04 -12.56 -6.56
N SER A 33 1.59 -12.53 -5.34
CA SER A 33 0.83 -12.56 -4.09
C SER A 33 0.44 -11.17 -3.56
N LYS A 34 0.86 -10.08 -4.22
CA LYS A 34 0.50 -8.72 -3.79
C LYS A 34 -0.94 -8.40 -4.16
N GLU A 35 -1.86 -8.66 -3.25
CA GLU A 35 -3.23 -8.15 -3.32
C GLU A 35 -3.33 -6.79 -2.63
N LEU A 36 -3.90 -5.80 -3.32
CA LEU A 36 -4.22 -4.52 -2.69
C LEU A 36 -5.45 -4.69 -1.79
N PRO A 37 -5.40 -4.26 -0.52
CA PRO A 37 -6.57 -4.31 0.33
C PRO A 37 -7.66 -3.39 -0.21
N GLY A 38 -8.91 -3.80 -0.02
CA GLY A 38 -10.06 -2.97 -0.35
C GLY A 38 -10.03 -1.64 0.41
N TYR A 39 -10.49 -0.57 -0.25
CA TYR A 39 -10.59 0.74 0.39
C TYR A 39 -11.56 0.71 1.58
N PRO A 40 -11.19 1.22 2.77
CA PRO A 40 -12.01 1.09 3.96
C PRO A 40 -13.39 1.72 3.79
N GLU A 41 -14.43 1.04 4.27
CA GLU A 41 -15.81 1.53 4.18
C GLU A 41 -16.00 2.87 4.90
N ASP A 42 -15.31 3.10 6.02
CA ASP A 42 -15.30 4.39 6.73
C ASP A 42 -14.87 5.54 5.81
N CYS A 43 -13.91 5.29 4.94
CA CYS A 43 -13.37 6.29 4.04
C CYS A 43 -14.31 6.63 2.86
N ARG A 44 -15.43 5.91 2.71
CA ARG A 44 -16.48 6.19 1.72
C ARG A 44 -17.66 6.98 2.29
N ARG A 45 -17.79 7.09 3.62
CA ARG A 45 -18.94 7.76 4.22
C ARG A 45 -18.81 9.28 4.14
N LYS A 46 -19.95 9.96 4.09
CA LYS A 46 -20.05 11.42 4.18
C LYS A 46 -20.42 11.82 5.61
N GLU A 47 -19.98 13.00 6.01
CA GLU A 47 -20.39 13.63 7.27
C GLU A 47 -21.51 14.63 7.01
N ALA A 48 -22.59 14.52 7.78
CA ALA A 48 -23.65 15.52 7.78
C ALA A 48 -23.32 16.62 8.81
N SER A 49 -23.63 17.89 8.48
CA SER A 49 -23.51 19.01 9.42
C SER A 49 -24.39 18.84 10.66
N GLY A 50 -25.51 18.13 10.49
CA GLY A 50 -26.50 17.92 11.54
C GLY A 50 -27.38 19.14 11.81
N VAL A 51 -27.17 20.27 11.12
CA VAL A 51 -27.95 21.52 11.26
C VAL A 51 -29.43 21.26 10.96
N ARG A 52 -30.31 21.91 11.73
CA ARG A 52 -31.76 21.84 11.55
C ARG A 52 -32.33 23.17 11.09
N VAL A 53 -33.41 23.11 10.32
CA VAL A 53 -34.15 24.29 9.89
C VAL A 53 -34.69 25.04 11.13
N GLY A 54 -34.48 26.35 11.16
CA GLY A 54 -34.91 27.21 12.27
C GLY A 54 -33.93 27.26 13.45
N GLU A 55 -32.78 26.57 13.40
CA GLU A 55 -31.75 26.74 14.42
C GLU A 55 -31.16 28.15 14.39
N PRO A 56 -30.89 28.75 15.57
CA PRO A 56 -30.06 29.95 15.66
C PRO A 56 -28.73 29.78 14.92
N LEU A 57 -28.25 30.84 14.27
CA LEU A 57 -27.10 30.77 13.38
C LEU A 57 -25.79 30.38 14.10
N ASP A 58 -25.62 30.82 15.35
CA ASP A 58 -24.50 30.46 16.22
C ASP A 58 -24.47 28.95 16.50
N ILE A 59 -25.63 28.36 16.80
CA ILE A 59 -25.77 26.91 16.99
C ILE A 59 -25.52 26.15 15.69
N ALA A 60 -26.05 26.65 14.57
CA ALA A 60 -25.81 26.04 13.26
C ALA A 60 -24.32 26.04 12.89
N LEU A 61 -23.61 27.12 13.20
CA LEU A 61 -22.15 27.23 12.99
C LEU A 61 -21.39 26.21 13.84
N ILE A 62 -21.69 26.11 15.14
CA ILE A 62 -21.05 25.15 16.05
C ILE A 62 -21.23 23.71 15.55
N ARG A 63 -22.44 23.33 15.13
CA ARG A 63 -22.72 21.97 14.64
C ARG A 63 -21.99 21.67 13.33
N THR A 64 -21.94 22.67 12.44
CA THR A 64 -21.18 22.56 11.19
C THR A 64 -19.69 22.38 11.44
N ASP A 65 -19.11 23.13 12.37
CA ASP A 65 -17.69 23.01 12.72
C ASP A 65 -17.36 21.65 13.35
N GLN A 66 -18.23 21.15 14.23
CA GLN A 66 -18.10 19.78 14.77
C GLN A 66 -18.12 18.72 13.67
N ALA A 67 -19.00 18.86 12.67
CA ALA A 67 -19.06 17.95 11.54
C ALA A 67 -17.81 18.05 10.65
N LEU A 68 -17.31 19.26 10.43
CA LEU A 68 -16.05 19.50 9.73
C LEU A 68 -14.88 18.84 10.46
N GLY A 69 -14.82 18.94 11.79
CA GLY A 69 -13.84 18.23 12.61
C GLY A 69 -13.87 16.72 12.41
N ARG A 70 -15.06 16.10 12.42
CA ARG A 70 -15.22 14.66 12.13
C ARG A 70 -14.78 14.31 10.70
N ALA A 71 -15.12 15.12 9.72
CA ALA A 71 -14.75 14.93 8.33
C ALA A 71 -13.23 15.00 8.14
N ASN A 72 -12.59 16.02 8.71
CA ASN A 72 -11.14 16.20 8.65
C ASN A 72 -10.41 15.05 9.36
N ALA A 73 -10.89 14.61 10.51
CA ALA A 73 -10.34 13.45 11.21
C ALA A 73 -10.42 12.18 10.35
N ARG A 74 -11.52 11.99 9.61
CA ARG A 74 -11.69 10.87 8.67
C ARG A 74 -10.70 10.98 7.50
N VAL A 75 -10.60 12.16 6.87
CA VAL A 75 -9.63 12.41 5.78
C VAL A 75 -8.20 12.06 6.21
N LEU A 76 -7.79 12.52 7.40
CA LEU A 76 -6.45 12.23 7.93
C LEU A 76 -6.20 10.74 8.20
N ARG A 77 -7.20 9.99 8.70
CA ARG A 77 -7.06 8.54 8.89
C ARG A 77 -6.96 7.82 7.54
N CYS A 78 -7.79 8.20 6.58
CA CYS A 78 -7.84 7.57 5.27
C CYS A 78 -6.62 7.86 4.41
N SER A 79 -6.03 9.07 4.52
CA SER A 79 -4.77 9.39 3.86
C SER A 79 -3.61 8.58 4.44
N ARG A 80 -3.52 8.46 5.78
CA ARG A 80 -2.49 7.63 6.43
C ARG A 80 -2.57 6.17 6.01
N TRP A 81 -3.77 5.61 5.98
CA TRP A 81 -3.97 4.25 5.47
C TRP A 81 -3.46 4.11 4.04
N PHE A 82 -3.76 5.06 3.16
CA PHE A 82 -3.27 5.02 1.78
C PHE A 82 -1.74 5.13 1.71
N ASP A 83 -1.13 6.00 2.50
CA ASP A 83 0.33 6.15 2.57
C ASP A 83 1.00 4.85 3.04
N GLU A 84 0.42 4.16 4.02
CA GLU A 84 0.89 2.84 4.50
C GLU A 84 0.81 1.78 3.39
N ILE A 85 -0.31 1.70 2.67
CA ILE A 85 -0.45 0.79 1.53
C ILE A 85 0.55 1.12 0.42
N LYS A 86 0.71 2.41 0.10
CA LYS A 86 1.67 2.86 -0.92
C LYS A 86 3.10 2.51 -0.55
N GLN A 87 3.49 2.66 0.72
CA GLN A 87 4.82 2.27 1.21
C GLN A 87 5.03 0.76 1.12
N GLY A 88 4.06 -0.05 1.57
CA GLY A 88 4.14 -1.50 1.47
C GLY A 88 4.19 -2.00 0.02
N TYR A 89 3.48 -1.33 -0.89
CA TYR A 89 3.50 -1.65 -2.31
C TYR A 89 4.80 -1.23 -3.01
N ALA A 90 5.33 -0.03 -2.68
CA ALA A 90 6.58 0.49 -3.22
C ALA A 90 7.83 -0.23 -2.67
N GLY A 91 7.72 -0.89 -1.51
CA GLY A 91 8.80 -1.67 -0.88
C GLY A 91 9.11 -3.03 -1.55
N GLY A 92 8.59 -3.29 -2.75
CA GLY A 92 9.05 -4.41 -3.57
C GLY A 92 10.41 -4.11 -4.17
N VAL A 93 11.41 -4.92 -3.78
CA VAL A 93 12.85 -4.86 -4.12
C VAL A 93 13.70 -4.09 -3.09
N GLN A 94 14.09 -4.82 -2.03
CA GLN A 94 15.45 -4.80 -1.50
C GLN A 94 15.97 -6.24 -1.44
#